data_AF-A0A535NI93-F1
#
_entry.id   AF-A0A535NI93-F1
#
_cell.length_a   1.000
_cell.length_b   1.000
_cell.length_c   1.000
_cell.angle_alpha   90.00
_cell.angle_beta   90.00
_cell.angle_gamma   90.00
#
_symmetry.space_group_name_H-M   'P 1'
#
loop_
_entity.id
_entity.type
_entity.pdbx_description
1 polymer ?
#
loop_
_entity_poly.entity_id
_entity_poly.type
_entity_poly.pdbx_seq_one_letter_code
_entity_poly.pdbx_strand_id
1 'polypeptide(L)'
;MYPYGLIGNCETAALVATSGAVDWFCYPRFDSPSIFAAILDRQRGGSFRVSPVNPVPTGEQAYLRDTNILTTTFHRSEGTLVVTDFMPCFTEGERFLSLKRICRGLEARGGPVEVECVLDPAPAYGRARTSFAEREGIVIASGGAQEVILSSTVPLRGMVEEVDGRPRYVFRFTVEPGPQAWVTLGFGERYFALGRKFPSSSDATELAERTRAFWASWLEQCLYQGPFQEAVRRSALVIKLLTYAPTGALCAAPTTSIPEDPGGDRNWDYRYCWLRDASYGIAALFRAGFSQEAVDFINWIRDRAYDHDFAMQILYRVDGDPHLPESFLEHLAGYEGARPVRIGNRASGQRQLDVFGAVIDCMAVYQRKGGFISTKLWHVIERLADGIWELSREPDNGIWEFQGERKHHTHSKLWCWVALDRAITLAKGTGNTSHLETWEQQAAALRAEIETRSWNPKIGAFTQAY
;
A
#
# COMPACT_ATOMS: atom_id res chain seq x y z
N MET A 1 -10.63 3.40 15.95
CA MET A 1 -10.22 3.81 14.59
C MET A 1 -8.94 4.60 14.74
N TYR A 2 -7.89 4.24 14.00
CA TYR A 2 -6.59 4.90 14.12
C TYR A 2 -6.67 6.36 13.64
N PRO A 3 -6.10 7.34 14.36
CA PRO A 3 -6.24 8.77 14.03
C PRO A 3 -5.27 9.19 12.91
N TYR A 4 -5.33 8.50 11.77
CA TYR A 4 -4.43 8.71 10.63
C TYR A 4 -5.20 8.84 9.30
N GLY A 5 -4.79 9.82 8.49
CA GLY A 5 -5.06 9.87 7.06
C GLY A 5 -3.92 9.23 6.25
N LEU A 6 -4.24 8.72 5.06
CA LEU A 6 -3.33 8.06 4.14
C LEU A 6 -3.12 8.95 2.90
N ILE A 7 -1.87 9.26 2.59
CA ILE A 7 -1.50 9.92 1.33
C ILE A 7 -0.51 9.04 0.57
N GLY A 8 -0.47 9.14 -0.76
CA GLY A 8 0.38 8.29 -1.59
C GLY A 8 0.28 8.64 -3.07
N ASN A 9 1.21 8.12 -3.86
CA ASN A 9 1.33 8.40 -5.30
C ASN A 9 1.44 7.13 -6.16
N CYS A 10 0.96 6.00 -5.65
CA CYS A 10 1.11 4.68 -6.27
C CYS A 10 2.56 4.15 -6.36
N GLU A 11 3.56 4.83 -5.77
CA GLU A 11 4.91 4.29 -5.60
C GLU A 11 5.21 4.02 -4.13
N THR A 12 4.73 4.91 -3.27
CA THR A 12 4.77 4.75 -1.82
C THR A 12 3.59 5.48 -1.16
N ALA A 13 3.49 5.38 0.16
CA ALA A 13 2.48 6.04 0.97
C ALA A 13 3.01 6.48 2.35
N ALA A 14 2.30 7.42 2.95
CA ALA A 14 2.58 7.93 4.28
C ALA A 14 1.30 8.05 5.12
N LEU A 15 1.43 7.87 6.43
CA LEU A 15 0.33 8.07 7.39
C LEU A 15 0.49 9.40 8.11
N VAL A 16 -0.54 10.25 8.03
CA VAL A 16 -0.60 11.58 8.62
C VAL A 16 -1.52 11.57 9.84
N ALA A 17 -0.96 11.77 11.03
CA ALA A 17 -1.69 11.89 12.27
C ALA A 17 -2.56 13.16 12.32
N THR A 18 -3.62 13.14 13.13
CA THR A 18 -4.42 14.33 13.43
C THR A 18 -3.62 15.45 14.10
N SER A 19 -2.41 15.19 14.60
CA SER A 19 -1.46 16.21 15.07
C SER A 19 -0.69 16.92 13.95
N GLY A 20 -0.95 16.58 12.68
CA GLY A 20 -0.21 17.08 11.52
C GLY A 20 1.16 16.41 11.35
N ALA A 21 1.44 15.31 12.05
CA ALA A 21 2.68 14.56 11.91
C ALA A 21 2.58 13.46 10.85
N VAL A 22 3.56 13.35 9.98
CA VAL A 22 3.77 12.14 9.17
C VAL A 22 4.54 11.15 10.05
N ASP A 23 3.84 10.15 10.59
CA ASP A 23 4.39 9.19 11.57
C ASP A 23 4.89 7.89 10.91
N TRP A 24 4.44 7.62 9.69
CA TRP A 24 4.86 6.46 8.92
C TRP A 24 5.22 6.90 7.51
N PHE A 25 6.43 6.56 7.06
CA PHE A 25 6.84 6.79 5.69
C PHE A 25 8.02 5.89 5.29
N CYS A 26 7.83 5.12 4.22
CA CYS A 26 8.85 4.33 3.55
C CYS A 26 9.10 4.91 2.16
N TYR A 27 10.32 4.85 1.64
CA TYR A 27 10.62 5.26 0.27
C TYR A 27 11.91 4.60 -0.24
N PRO A 28 12.09 4.43 -1.57
CA PRO A 28 11.22 4.92 -2.65
C PRO A 28 9.94 4.10 -2.86
N ARG A 29 9.83 2.92 -2.23
CA ARG A 29 8.69 2.01 -2.39
C ARG A 29 7.99 1.73 -1.06
N PHE A 30 6.78 1.15 -1.13
CA PHE A 30 6.06 0.63 0.03
C PHE A 30 6.92 -0.27 0.92
N ASP A 31 7.67 -1.20 0.33
CA ASP A 31 8.48 -2.22 1.01
C ASP A 31 9.90 -1.76 1.38
N SER A 32 10.22 -0.47 1.22
CA SER A 32 11.52 0.10 1.58
C SER A 32 11.67 0.31 3.09
N PRO A 33 12.90 0.50 3.62
CA PRO A 33 13.09 0.91 5.00
C PRO A 33 12.39 2.23 5.33
N SER A 34 11.80 2.31 6.53
CA SER A 34 11.14 3.54 6.96
C SER A 34 12.15 4.64 7.29
N ILE A 35 11.78 5.88 6.99
CA ILE A 35 12.42 7.08 7.58
C ILE A 35 11.60 7.65 8.73
N PHE A 36 10.29 7.39 8.74
CA PHE A 36 9.39 7.68 9.85
C PHE A 36 8.65 6.40 10.24
N ALA A 37 8.69 6.08 11.53
CA ALA A 37 8.09 4.93 12.17
C ALA A 37 7.59 5.28 13.59
N ALA A 38 7.22 6.53 13.84
CA ALA A 38 6.65 6.96 15.12
C ALA A 38 5.39 6.18 15.52
N ILE A 39 4.68 5.60 14.54
CA ILE A 39 3.58 4.66 14.78
C ILE A 39 4.03 3.40 15.53
N LEU A 40 5.27 2.93 15.31
CA LEU A 40 5.84 1.77 15.99
C LEU A 40 6.59 2.16 17.27
N ASP A 41 7.17 3.37 17.31
CA ASP A 41 7.90 3.86 18.47
C ASP A 41 8.01 5.40 18.40
N ARG A 42 7.27 6.11 19.26
CA ARG A 42 7.28 7.59 19.26
C ARG A 42 8.63 8.21 19.59
N GLN A 43 9.48 7.53 20.35
CA GLN A 43 10.78 8.07 20.77
C GLN A 43 11.86 7.80 19.72
N ARG A 44 11.78 6.66 19.02
CA ARG A 44 12.86 6.15 18.16
C ARG A 44 12.52 6.17 16.68
N GLY A 45 11.23 6.20 16.34
CA GLY A 45 10.72 6.05 14.99
C GLY A 45 10.77 7.32 14.15
N GLY A 46 10.88 8.50 14.75
CA GLY A 46 10.92 9.76 14.02
C GLY A 46 9.62 10.11 13.30
N SER A 47 9.47 11.38 12.93
CA SER A 47 8.28 11.93 12.25
C SER A 47 8.60 13.22 11.49
N PHE A 48 7.64 13.68 10.69
CA PHE A 48 7.67 15.03 10.12
C PHE A 48 6.37 15.78 10.45
N ARG A 49 6.43 16.72 11.40
CA ARG A 49 5.26 17.47 11.90
C ARG A 49 5.19 18.88 11.33
N VAL A 50 3.98 19.28 10.96
CA VAL A 50 3.58 20.65 10.65
C VAL A 50 2.27 20.92 11.39
N SER A 51 2.29 21.82 12.37
CA SER A 51 1.13 22.10 13.21
C SER A 51 1.21 23.48 13.84
N PRO A 52 0.10 24.06 14.35
CA PRO A 52 0.18 25.26 15.17
C PRO A 52 1.06 25.05 16.41
N VAL A 53 1.70 26.11 16.89
CA VAL A 53 2.54 26.08 18.10
C VAL A 53 1.73 25.77 19.36
N ASN A 54 2.38 25.11 20.33
CA ASN A 54 2.06 24.91 21.75
C ASN A 54 0.65 25.31 22.28
N PRO A 55 -0.13 24.37 22.87
CA PRO A 55 0.03 22.92 22.79
C PRO A 55 -0.31 22.42 21.39
N VAL A 56 0.34 21.35 20.91
CA VAL A 56 0.00 20.75 19.61
C VAL A 56 -1.48 20.33 19.62
N PRO A 57 -2.34 20.94 18.77
CA PRO A 57 -3.75 20.63 18.77
C PRO A 57 -4.02 19.32 17.99
N THR A 58 -5.14 18.68 18.32
CA THR A 58 -5.74 17.67 17.44
C THR A 58 -6.53 18.38 16.35
N GLY A 59 -6.21 18.09 15.09
CA GLY A 59 -6.92 18.62 13.94
C GLY A 59 -8.00 17.68 13.41
N GLU A 60 -8.93 18.26 12.68
CA GLU A 60 -10.00 17.55 11.97
C GLU A 60 -9.53 17.17 10.57
N GLN A 61 -9.60 15.89 10.23
CA GLN A 61 -9.13 15.38 8.95
C GLN A 61 -10.26 15.10 7.98
N ALA A 62 -10.09 15.53 6.72
CA ALA A 62 -10.98 15.21 5.62
C ALA A 62 -10.19 15.09 4.32
N TYR A 63 -10.56 14.14 3.46
CA TYR A 63 -10.04 14.13 2.10
C TYR A 63 -10.76 15.19 1.27
N LEU A 64 -10.02 15.88 0.40
CA LEU A 64 -10.66 16.61 -0.69
C LEU A 64 -11.46 15.60 -1.51
N ARG A 65 -12.74 15.93 -1.76
CA ARG A 65 -13.71 15.05 -2.40
C ARG A 65 -13.10 14.40 -3.64
N ASP A 66 -13.29 13.09 -3.78
CA ASP A 66 -12.87 12.31 -4.94
C ASP A 66 -11.33 12.30 -5.19
N THR A 67 -10.53 12.49 -4.14
CA THR A 67 -9.05 12.44 -4.23
C THR A 67 -8.38 11.69 -3.07
N ASN A 68 -7.06 11.51 -3.17
CA ASN A 68 -6.18 11.12 -2.05
C ASN A 68 -5.41 12.32 -1.47
N ILE A 69 -5.96 13.53 -1.57
CA ILE A 69 -5.40 14.74 -0.97
C ILE A 69 -6.08 14.93 0.38
N LEU A 70 -5.29 14.98 1.45
CA LEU A 70 -5.76 15.07 2.82
C LEU A 70 -5.71 16.54 3.28
N THR A 71 -6.73 16.97 4.01
CA THR A 71 -6.71 18.23 4.75
C THR A 71 -6.77 17.94 6.24
N THR A 72 -5.96 18.65 7.03
CA THR A 72 -6.03 18.68 8.50
C THR A 72 -6.30 20.11 8.94
N THR A 73 -7.43 20.34 9.60
CA THR A 73 -7.89 21.66 10.04
C THR A 73 -7.66 21.82 11.54
N PHE A 74 -6.98 22.89 11.94
CA PHE A 74 -6.70 23.22 13.33
C PHE A 74 -7.32 24.55 13.71
N HIS A 75 -8.20 24.55 14.71
CA HIS A 75 -8.85 25.75 15.22
C HIS A 75 -8.04 26.39 16.35
N ARG A 76 -7.77 27.69 16.25
CA ARG A 76 -7.16 28.54 17.29
C ARG A 76 -8.07 29.73 17.59
N SER A 77 -7.78 30.44 18.68
CA SER A 77 -8.49 31.66 19.08
C SER A 77 -8.36 32.78 18.04
N GLU A 78 -7.19 32.91 17.42
CA GLU A 78 -6.86 33.99 16.49
C GLU A 78 -7.17 33.64 15.03
N GLY A 79 -7.28 32.36 14.69
CA GLY A 79 -7.47 31.90 13.32
C GLY A 79 -7.58 30.39 13.20
N THR A 80 -7.73 29.91 11.97
CA THR A 80 -7.76 28.47 11.65
C THR A 80 -6.65 28.16 10.66
N LEU A 81 -5.82 27.16 10.96
CA LEU A 81 -4.81 26.65 10.04
C LEU A 81 -5.37 25.43 9.31
N VAL A 82 -5.31 25.44 7.98
CA VAL A 82 -5.60 24.28 7.14
C VAL A 82 -4.29 23.80 6.54
N VAL A 83 -3.94 22.54 6.80
CA VAL A 83 -2.78 21.86 6.21
C VAL A 83 -3.27 20.87 5.15
N THR A 84 -2.85 21.06 3.90
CA THR A 84 -3.17 20.17 2.77
C THR A 84 -1.97 19.29 2.44
N ASP A 85 -2.12 17.99 2.63
CA ASP A 85 -1.10 16.96 2.48
C ASP A 85 -1.36 16.11 1.23
N PHE A 86 -0.35 15.98 0.37
CA PHE A 86 -0.39 15.05 -0.77
C PHE A 86 1.01 14.63 -1.24
N MET A 87 1.06 13.55 -2.01
CA MET A 87 2.21 13.21 -2.84
C MET A 87 1.86 13.45 -4.31
N PRO A 88 2.67 14.17 -5.10
CA PRO A 88 2.36 14.40 -6.48
C PRO A 88 2.23 13.11 -7.29
N CYS A 89 1.14 13.00 -8.04
CA CYS A 89 0.93 11.91 -9.00
C CYS A 89 1.43 12.32 -10.39
N PHE A 90 2.13 11.41 -11.05
CA PHE A 90 2.69 11.62 -12.38
C PHE A 90 2.18 10.54 -13.34
N THR A 91 2.04 10.92 -14.61
CA THR A 91 1.82 9.92 -15.67
C THR A 91 3.03 8.99 -15.79
N GLU A 92 2.87 7.86 -16.46
CA GLU A 92 3.93 6.84 -16.57
C GLU A 92 5.24 7.40 -17.17
N GLY A 93 5.16 8.20 -18.24
CA GLY A 93 6.32 8.80 -18.88
C GLY A 93 7.05 9.85 -18.03
N GLU A 94 6.34 10.54 -17.13
CA GLU A 94 6.91 11.58 -16.27
C GLU A 94 7.54 11.00 -15.00
N ARG A 95 7.13 9.79 -14.59
CA ARG A 95 7.43 9.21 -13.28
C ARG A 95 8.93 9.11 -13.02
N PHE A 96 9.72 8.67 -13.99
CA PHE A 96 11.18 8.47 -13.84
C PHE A 96 11.97 9.77 -13.78
N LEU A 97 11.43 10.85 -14.33
CA LEU A 97 12.12 12.13 -14.41
C LEU A 97 11.72 13.08 -13.27
N SER A 98 10.61 12.79 -12.60
CA SER A 98 10.01 13.69 -11.62
C SER A 98 10.67 13.61 -10.24
N LEU A 99 10.82 14.78 -9.62
CA LEU A 99 11.22 14.87 -8.21
C LEU A 99 10.08 14.39 -7.31
N LYS A 100 10.35 13.32 -6.56
CA LYS A 100 9.41 12.74 -5.59
C LYS A 100 9.45 13.54 -4.29
N ARG A 101 8.27 13.82 -3.75
CA ARG A 101 8.11 14.68 -2.58
C ARG A 101 6.77 14.49 -1.89
N ILE A 102 6.73 14.76 -0.59
CA ILE A 102 5.51 15.07 0.14
C ILE A 102 5.34 16.59 0.10
N CYS A 103 4.19 17.07 -0.35
CA CYS A 103 3.85 18.49 -0.37
C CYS A 103 2.85 18.79 0.74
N ARG A 104 3.15 19.82 1.53
CA ARG A 104 2.31 20.29 2.64
C ARG A 104 2.02 21.77 2.42
N GLY A 105 0.77 22.10 2.11
CA GLY A 105 0.34 23.47 1.87
C GLY A 105 -0.40 24.02 3.10
N LEU A 106 -0.05 25.23 3.53
CA LEU A 106 -0.53 25.84 4.76
C LEU A 106 -1.32 27.11 4.44
N GLU A 107 -2.58 27.14 4.85
CA GLU A 107 -3.49 28.29 4.69
C GLU A 107 -4.01 28.73 6.05
N ALA A 108 -3.89 30.01 6.38
CA ALA A 108 -4.52 30.61 7.56
C ALA A 108 -5.83 31.30 7.17
N ARG A 109 -6.89 31.07 7.96
CA ARG A 109 -8.23 31.66 7.77
C ARG A 109 -8.65 32.45 9.01
N GLY A 110 -9.29 33.59 8.79
CA GLY A 110 -9.75 34.49 9.86
C GLY A 110 -8.65 35.38 10.44
N GLY A 111 -7.50 34.81 10.78
CA GLY A 111 -6.34 35.54 11.27
C GLY A 111 -5.05 34.72 11.19
N PRO A 112 -3.90 35.33 11.52
CA PRO A 112 -2.60 34.67 11.45
C PRO A 112 -2.52 33.48 12.41
N VAL A 113 -1.71 32.49 12.03
CA VAL A 113 -1.43 31.32 12.89
C VAL A 113 0.07 31.05 12.95
N GLU A 114 0.61 31.03 14.17
CA GLU A 114 1.97 30.58 14.45
C GLU A 114 2.10 29.07 14.24
N VAL A 115 3.03 28.68 13.36
CA VAL A 115 3.27 27.28 12.97
C VAL A 115 4.66 26.84 13.38
N GLU A 116 4.75 25.58 13.85
CA GLU A 116 6.01 24.88 14.05
C GLU A 116 6.12 23.71 13.07
N CYS A 117 7.27 23.62 12.43
CA CYS A 117 7.67 22.50 11.61
C CYS A 117 8.82 21.76 12.30
N VAL A 118 8.65 20.45 12.50
CA VAL A 118 9.65 19.56 13.11
C VAL A 118 9.96 18.42 12.16
N LEU A 119 11.19 18.38 11.65
CA LEU A 119 11.71 17.28 10.86
C LEU A 119 12.63 16.43 11.75
N ASP A 120 12.13 15.27 12.16
CA ASP A 120 12.81 14.29 13.01
C ASP A 120 12.94 12.94 12.28
N PRO A 121 13.83 12.81 11.29
CA PRO A 121 13.99 11.57 10.53
C PRO A 121 14.75 10.53 11.35
N ALA A 122 14.30 9.28 11.23
CA ALA A 122 14.90 8.10 11.84
C ALA A 122 15.14 7.02 10.77
N PRO A 123 16.19 7.19 9.93
CA PRO A 123 16.41 6.28 8.82
C PRO A 123 16.65 4.83 9.22
N ALA A 124 16.33 3.92 8.31
CA ALA A 124 16.42 2.48 8.47
C ALA A 124 15.70 1.98 9.74
N TYR A 125 14.46 2.42 9.95
CA TYR A 125 13.67 2.12 11.15
C TYR A 125 14.34 2.60 12.45
N GLY A 126 14.95 3.79 12.42
CA GLY A 126 15.68 4.36 13.56
C GLY A 126 16.99 3.65 13.91
N ARG A 127 17.59 2.91 12.97
CA ARG A 127 18.91 2.27 13.15
C ARG A 127 20.07 3.17 12.77
N ALA A 128 19.85 4.14 11.89
CA ALA A 128 20.88 5.09 11.48
C ALA A 128 20.68 6.44 12.14
N ARG A 129 21.78 7.07 12.56
CA ARG A 129 21.76 8.45 13.07
C ARG A 129 21.71 9.43 11.89
N THR A 130 20.88 10.45 12.02
CA THR A 130 20.76 11.54 11.04
C THR A 130 21.89 12.57 11.23
N SER A 131 22.38 13.13 10.13
CA SER A 131 23.10 14.40 10.08
C SER A 131 22.33 15.43 9.26
N PHE A 132 22.53 16.72 9.56
CA PHE A 132 21.91 17.82 8.84
C PHE A 132 22.95 18.67 8.14
N ALA A 133 22.61 19.17 6.95
CA ALA A 133 23.36 20.19 6.24
C ALA A 133 22.39 21.22 5.65
N GLU A 134 22.79 22.49 5.65
CA GLU A 134 22.06 23.55 4.98
C GLU A 134 22.81 24.00 3.73
N ARG A 135 22.08 24.20 2.63
CA ARG A 135 22.65 24.66 1.37
C ARG A 135 21.62 25.46 0.61
N GLU A 136 21.96 26.65 0.12
CA GLU A 136 21.11 27.39 -0.85
C GLU A 136 19.63 27.52 -0.41
N GLY A 137 19.36 27.64 0.90
CA GLY A 137 17.99 27.80 1.44
C GLY A 137 17.19 26.51 1.62
N ILE A 138 17.80 25.33 1.47
CA ILE A 138 17.23 24.02 1.80
C ILE A 138 17.98 23.34 2.94
N VAL A 139 17.30 22.40 3.61
CA VAL A 139 17.87 21.57 4.68
C VAL A 139 17.90 20.13 4.18
N ILE A 140 19.08 19.51 4.24
CA ILE A 140 19.31 18.12 3.84
C ILE A 140 19.48 17.30 5.13
N ALA A 141 18.73 16.21 5.26
CA ALA A 141 18.87 15.25 6.34
C ALA A 141 19.26 13.89 5.78
N SER A 142 20.40 13.33 6.22
CA SER A 142 20.96 12.10 5.68
C SER A 142 21.32 11.12 6.79
N GLY A 143 21.11 9.82 6.56
CA GLY A 143 21.51 8.75 7.49
C GLY A 143 21.42 7.38 6.84
N GLY A 144 22.50 6.59 6.94
CA GLY A 144 22.61 5.33 6.22
C GLY A 144 22.53 5.52 4.71
N ALA A 145 21.61 4.80 4.05
CA ALA A 145 21.35 4.91 2.61
C ALA A 145 20.20 5.88 2.25
N GLN A 146 19.64 6.57 3.23
CA GLN A 146 18.48 7.45 3.07
C GLN A 146 18.86 8.91 3.23
N GLU A 147 18.31 9.75 2.36
CA GLU A 147 18.44 11.20 2.35
C GLU A 147 17.09 11.83 2.01
N VAL A 148 16.73 12.90 2.72
CA VAL A 148 15.57 13.74 2.44
C VAL A 148 15.94 15.21 2.42
N ILE A 149 15.20 15.99 1.65
CA ILE A 149 15.44 17.41 1.45
C ILE A 149 14.19 18.18 1.85
N LEU A 150 14.33 19.02 2.86
CA LEU A 150 13.31 19.98 3.27
C LEU A 150 13.51 21.29 2.52
N SER A 151 12.44 21.77 1.90
CA SER A 151 12.38 23.09 1.26
C SER A 151 11.05 23.77 1.59
N SER A 152 11.01 25.10 1.47
CA SER A 152 9.80 25.86 1.77
C SER A 152 9.74 27.17 0.98
N THR A 153 8.52 27.70 0.77
CA THR A 153 8.31 29.09 0.32
C THR A 153 8.68 30.11 1.40
N VAL A 154 8.68 29.71 2.67
CA VAL A 154 9.15 30.57 3.76
C VAL A 154 10.63 30.27 4.05
N PRO A 155 11.42 31.28 4.44
CA PRO A 155 12.82 31.05 4.80
C PRO A 155 12.96 30.02 5.94
N LEU A 156 13.77 28.98 5.72
CA LEU A 156 14.10 27.97 6.73
C LEU A 156 15.09 28.56 7.76
N ARG A 157 14.57 29.34 8.71
CA ARG A 157 15.32 29.92 9.84
C ARG A 157 15.15 29.04 11.07
N GLY A 158 15.63 27.81 10.98
CA GLY A 158 15.54 26.81 12.04
C GLY A 158 16.84 26.58 12.80
N MET A 159 16.80 25.59 13.68
CA MET A 159 17.97 25.06 14.35
C MET A 159 17.86 23.54 14.46
N VAL A 160 19.02 22.89 14.55
CA VAL A 160 19.08 21.47 14.92
C VAL A 160 19.14 21.39 16.44
N GLU A 161 18.22 20.66 17.03
CA GLU A 161 18.22 20.33 18.45
C GLU A 161 18.33 18.81 18.65
N GLU A 162 18.86 18.41 19.80
CA GLU A 162 19.01 17.01 20.16
C GLU A 162 17.97 16.61 21.21
N VAL A 163 17.14 15.63 20.88
CA VAL A 163 16.09 15.10 21.77
C VAL A 163 16.20 13.58 21.77
N ASP A 164 16.28 12.99 22.97
CA ASP A 164 16.47 11.54 23.15
C ASP A 164 17.66 10.97 22.34
N GLY A 165 18.75 11.77 22.23
CA GLY A 165 19.96 11.41 21.50
C GLY A 165 19.83 11.44 19.97
N ARG A 166 18.71 11.95 19.43
CA ARG A 166 18.47 12.09 17.98
C ARG A 166 18.40 13.57 17.60
N PRO A 167 19.11 13.99 16.54
CA PRO A 167 18.99 15.36 16.06
C PRO A 167 17.69 15.53 15.27
N ARG A 168 16.98 16.63 15.50
CA ARG A 168 15.82 17.06 14.71
C ARG A 168 15.96 18.53 14.32
N TYR A 169 15.45 18.88 13.14
CA TYR A 169 15.43 20.26 12.67
C TYR A 169 14.09 20.90 12.99
N VAL A 170 14.11 22.05 13.65
CA VAL A 170 12.92 22.79 14.05
C VAL A 170 12.97 24.21 13.54
N PHE A 171 11.90 24.66 12.90
CA PHE A 171 11.71 26.05 12.52
C PHE A 171 10.27 26.49 12.74
N ARG A 172 10.08 27.79 12.99
CA ARG A 172 8.78 28.40 13.26
C ARG A 172 8.58 29.61 12.37
N PHE A 173 7.32 29.86 12.01
CA PHE A 173 6.92 31.01 11.22
C PHE A 173 5.42 31.26 11.36
N THR A 174 5.00 32.48 11.08
CA THR A 174 3.60 32.88 11.00
C THR A 174 3.05 32.59 9.61
N VAL A 175 1.91 31.91 9.53
CA VAL A 175 1.11 31.84 8.30
C VAL A 175 0.08 32.96 8.36
N GLU A 176 0.21 33.93 7.47
CA GLU A 176 -0.74 35.03 7.32
C GLU A 176 -1.94 34.60 6.46
N PRO A 177 -3.14 35.16 6.67
CA PRO A 177 -4.25 34.98 5.74
C PRO A 177 -3.88 35.45 4.34
N GLY A 178 -4.15 34.63 3.32
CA GLY A 178 -3.83 34.94 1.93
C GLY A 178 -3.17 33.77 1.20
N PRO A 179 -2.10 34.02 0.40
CA PRO A 179 -1.45 32.97 -0.38
C PRO A 179 -0.92 31.82 0.49
N GLN A 180 -1.08 30.60 -0.01
CA GLN A 180 -0.63 29.39 0.67
C GLN A 180 0.90 29.36 0.80
N ALA A 181 1.38 29.07 2.01
CA ALA A 181 2.78 28.72 2.24
C ALA A 181 2.99 27.22 1.99
N TRP A 182 4.14 26.83 1.46
CA TRP A 182 4.45 25.43 1.17
C TRP A 182 5.66 24.96 1.95
N VAL A 183 5.57 23.76 2.49
CA VAL A 183 6.70 22.99 3.02
C VAL A 183 6.73 21.66 2.28
N THR A 184 7.87 21.30 1.70
CA THR A 184 7.99 20.05 0.95
C THR A 184 9.16 19.21 1.44
N LEU A 185 8.95 17.89 1.48
CA LEU A 185 9.97 16.91 1.82
C LEU A 185 10.28 16.08 0.57
N GLY A 186 11.35 16.42 -0.13
CA GLY A 186 11.86 15.70 -1.29
C GLY A 186 12.61 14.43 -0.90
N PHE A 187 12.49 13.39 -1.72
CA PHE A 187 13.13 12.09 -1.52
C PHE A 187 13.45 11.42 -2.86
N GLY A 188 14.33 10.41 -2.84
CA GLY A 188 14.78 9.67 -4.03
C GLY A 188 16.29 9.41 -4.01
N GLU A 189 16.80 8.69 -5.01
CA GLU A 189 18.23 8.38 -5.09
C GLU A 189 19.05 9.68 -5.26
N ARG A 190 19.83 9.99 -4.21
CA ARG A 190 20.88 11.03 -4.12
C ARG A 190 20.64 12.18 -5.08
N TYR A 191 19.64 13.00 -4.77
CA TYR A 191 19.16 14.13 -5.57
C TYR A 191 20.31 14.99 -6.17
N PHE A 192 21.37 15.21 -5.40
CA PHE A 192 22.55 15.99 -5.81
C PHE A 192 23.56 15.23 -6.67
N ALA A 193 23.56 13.90 -6.66
CA ALA A 193 24.40 13.10 -7.56
C ALA A 193 24.02 13.31 -9.03
N LEU A 194 22.79 13.76 -9.30
CA LEU A 194 22.28 14.05 -10.64
C LEU A 194 22.47 15.52 -11.06
N GLY A 195 23.12 16.38 -10.24
CA GLY A 195 23.36 17.79 -10.58
C GLY A 195 22.08 18.63 -10.76
N ARG A 196 20.93 18.16 -10.28
CA ARG A 196 19.64 18.83 -10.45
C ARG A 196 19.48 19.98 -9.46
N LYS A 197 19.07 21.16 -9.92
CA LYS A 197 18.60 22.25 -9.05
C LYS A 197 17.29 21.83 -8.41
N PHE A 198 17.11 22.05 -7.10
CA PHE A 198 15.82 21.85 -6.46
C PHE A 198 14.80 22.81 -7.07
N PRO A 199 13.66 22.34 -7.61
CA PRO A 199 12.65 23.24 -8.15
C PRO A 199 12.15 24.16 -7.05
N SER A 200 11.91 25.43 -7.38
CA SER A 200 11.34 26.36 -6.43
C SER A 200 9.97 25.87 -5.97
N SER A 201 9.63 26.19 -4.72
CA SER A 201 8.35 25.83 -4.10
C SER A 201 7.11 26.40 -4.81
N SER A 202 7.29 27.30 -5.79
CA SER A 202 6.25 27.75 -6.74
C SER A 202 5.57 26.60 -7.50
N ASP A 203 6.24 25.47 -7.68
CA ASP A 203 5.68 24.29 -8.37
C ASP A 203 4.58 23.60 -7.56
N ALA A 204 4.53 23.78 -6.23
CA ALA A 204 3.68 22.98 -5.36
C ALA A 204 2.17 23.23 -5.60
N THR A 205 1.77 24.46 -5.92
CA THR A 205 0.39 24.79 -6.29
C THR A 205 -0.02 24.08 -7.59
N GLU A 206 0.85 24.10 -8.62
CA GLU A 206 0.58 23.39 -9.87
C GLU A 206 0.51 21.88 -9.64
N LEU A 207 1.42 21.33 -8.83
CA LEU A 207 1.40 19.91 -8.47
C LEU A 207 0.13 19.51 -7.71
N ALA A 208 -0.41 20.39 -6.86
CA ALA A 208 -1.68 20.15 -6.18
C ALA A 208 -2.83 20.03 -7.18
N GLU A 209 -2.92 20.95 -8.13
CA GLU A 209 -3.95 20.93 -9.18
C GLU A 209 -3.81 19.71 -10.10
N ARG A 210 -2.59 19.38 -10.52
CA ARG A 210 -2.31 18.18 -11.34
C ARG A 210 -2.66 16.90 -10.58
N THR A 211 -2.35 16.83 -9.30
CA THR A 211 -2.66 15.66 -8.46
C THR A 211 -4.17 15.53 -8.25
N ARG A 212 -4.87 16.64 -8.03
CA ARG A 212 -6.34 16.67 -7.96
C ARG A 212 -6.97 16.17 -9.25
N ALA A 213 -6.50 16.70 -10.39
CA ALA A 213 -6.96 16.29 -11.71
C ALA A 213 -6.69 14.81 -11.98
N PHE A 214 -5.51 14.29 -11.61
CA PHE A 214 -5.18 12.88 -11.73
C PHE A 214 -6.19 11.99 -11.01
N TRP A 215 -6.46 12.25 -9.72
CA TRP A 215 -7.39 11.42 -8.95
C TRP A 215 -8.83 11.54 -9.43
N ALA A 216 -9.29 12.76 -9.71
CA ALA A 216 -10.64 13.00 -10.19
C ALA A 216 -10.89 12.32 -11.55
N SER A 217 -9.99 12.55 -12.52
CA SER A 217 -10.08 11.94 -13.86
C SER A 217 -9.98 10.42 -13.81
N TRP A 218 -9.13 9.87 -12.94
CA TRP A 218 -9.10 8.43 -12.73
C TRP A 218 -10.45 7.92 -12.21
N LEU A 219 -11.01 8.55 -11.19
CA LEU A 219 -12.24 8.12 -10.52
C LEU A 219 -13.52 8.30 -11.37
N GLU A 220 -13.50 9.20 -12.37
CA GLU A 220 -14.59 9.37 -13.35
C GLU A 220 -14.88 8.09 -14.15
N GLN A 221 -13.92 7.16 -14.23
CA GLN A 221 -14.11 5.86 -14.88
C GLN A 221 -15.03 4.91 -14.08
N CYS A 222 -15.35 5.25 -12.83
CA CYS A 222 -16.18 4.40 -11.98
C CYS A 222 -17.62 4.27 -12.52
N LEU A 223 -18.00 3.06 -12.89
CA LEU A 223 -19.32 2.72 -13.44
C LEU A 223 -20.36 2.38 -12.35
N TYR A 224 -19.96 2.31 -11.08
CA TYR A 224 -20.87 1.95 -9.99
C TYR A 224 -21.82 3.11 -9.63
N GLN A 225 -23.12 2.85 -9.76
CA GLN A 225 -24.22 3.80 -9.49
C GLN A 225 -25.19 3.30 -8.41
N GLY A 226 -24.78 2.30 -7.61
CA GLY A 226 -25.60 1.73 -6.54
C GLY A 226 -25.63 2.59 -5.27
N PRO A 227 -26.37 2.16 -4.23
CA PRO A 227 -26.61 2.94 -3.01
C PRO A 227 -25.35 3.23 -2.17
N PHE A 228 -24.25 2.50 -2.41
CA PHE A 228 -22.99 2.66 -1.67
C PHE A 228 -21.91 3.42 -2.45
N GLN A 229 -22.31 4.34 -3.34
CA GLN A 229 -21.39 4.98 -4.28
C GLN A 229 -20.20 5.67 -3.62
N GLU A 230 -20.42 6.41 -2.53
CA GLU A 230 -19.34 7.09 -1.80
C GLU A 230 -18.33 6.10 -1.22
N ALA A 231 -18.82 5.01 -0.61
CA ALA A 231 -17.97 3.96 -0.06
C ALA A 231 -17.16 3.26 -1.17
N VAL A 232 -17.79 2.91 -2.29
CA VAL A 232 -17.12 2.27 -3.43
C VAL A 232 -16.03 3.18 -4.02
N ARG A 233 -16.33 4.47 -4.21
CA ARG A 233 -15.37 5.47 -4.72
C ARG A 233 -14.18 5.62 -3.77
N ARG A 234 -14.44 5.75 -2.47
CA ARG A 234 -13.40 5.88 -1.44
C ARG A 234 -12.52 4.63 -1.37
N SER A 235 -13.11 3.44 -1.43
CA SER A 235 -12.37 2.17 -1.48
C SER A 235 -11.53 2.05 -2.76
N ALA A 236 -12.08 2.41 -3.92
CA ALA A 236 -11.36 2.37 -5.19
C ALA A 236 -10.10 3.24 -5.17
N LEU A 237 -10.21 4.47 -4.66
CA LEU A 237 -9.05 5.37 -4.51
C LEU A 237 -7.96 4.82 -3.59
N VAL A 238 -8.33 4.08 -2.54
CA VAL A 238 -7.35 3.42 -1.65
C VAL A 238 -6.68 2.24 -2.35
N ILE A 239 -7.44 1.38 -3.02
CA ILE A 239 -6.88 0.25 -3.77
C ILE A 239 -5.92 0.78 -4.84
N LYS A 240 -6.31 1.79 -5.61
CA LYS A 240 -5.44 2.42 -6.62
C LYS A 240 -4.17 3.01 -6.02
N LEU A 241 -4.26 3.68 -4.87
CA LEU A 241 -3.10 4.23 -4.18
C LEU A 241 -2.11 3.14 -3.77
N LEU A 242 -2.61 1.96 -3.37
CA LEU A 242 -1.80 0.80 -2.96
C LEU A 242 -1.35 -0.08 -4.15
N THR A 243 -1.88 0.14 -5.36
CA THR A 243 -1.38 -0.49 -6.58
C THR A 243 -0.06 0.15 -6.99
N TYR A 244 1.04 -0.58 -6.83
CA TYR A 244 2.38 -0.13 -7.17
C TYR A 244 2.51 0.09 -8.67
N ALA A 245 2.42 1.35 -9.10
CA ALA A 245 2.27 1.73 -10.49
C ALA A 245 3.41 1.29 -11.43
N PRO A 246 4.66 1.04 -10.97
CA PRO A 246 5.69 0.47 -11.85
C PRO A 246 5.46 -0.99 -12.27
N THR A 247 4.69 -1.78 -11.52
CA THR A 247 4.48 -3.21 -11.84
C THR A 247 3.02 -3.65 -11.87
N GLY A 248 2.10 -2.89 -11.27
CA GLY A 248 0.70 -3.29 -11.07
C GLY A 248 0.47 -4.14 -9.82
N ALA A 249 1.50 -4.43 -9.02
CA ALA A 249 1.37 -5.20 -7.78
C ALA A 249 0.54 -4.44 -6.73
N LEU A 250 -0.54 -5.05 -6.23
CA LEU A 250 -1.34 -4.47 -5.15
C LEU A 250 -0.74 -4.83 -3.80
N CYS A 251 -0.27 -3.83 -3.06
CA CYS A 251 0.21 -3.97 -1.69
C CYS A 251 -0.98 -4.21 -0.73
N ALA A 252 -0.86 -5.18 0.20
CA ALA A 252 -1.94 -5.49 1.14
C ALA A 252 -2.18 -4.35 2.15
N ALA A 253 -1.13 -3.74 2.68
CA ALA A 253 -1.19 -2.50 3.47
C ALA A 253 0.15 -1.75 3.42
N PRO A 254 0.17 -0.41 3.56
CA PRO A 254 1.41 0.36 3.46
C PRO A 254 2.31 0.26 4.70
N THR A 255 1.93 -0.52 5.72
CA THR A 255 2.57 -0.62 7.03
C THR A 255 3.02 -2.03 7.36
N THR A 256 3.96 -2.13 8.31
CA THR A 256 4.33 -3.39 8.95
C THR A 256 4.08 -3.32 10.46
N SER A 257 3.95 -4.46 11.11
CA SER A 257 4.00 -4.60 12.57
C SER A 257 2.89 -3.87 13.32
N ILE A 258 1.77 -3.61 12.64
CA ILE A 258 0.52 -3.20 13.27
C ILE A 258 -0.22 -4.49 13.63
N PRO A 259 -0.59 -4.71 14.90
CA PRO A 259 -1.17 -5.97 15.35
C PRO A 259 -2.58 -6.19 14.78
N GLU A 260 -2.90 -7.45 14.42
CA GLU A 260 -4.28 -7.86 14.10
C GLU A 260 -5.22 -7.72 15.31
N ASP A 261 -4.69 -7.91 16.52
CA ASP A 261 -5.40 -7.76 17.80
C ASP A 261 -4.52 -6.96 18.78
N PRO A 262 -5.00 -5.86 19.40
CA PRO A 262 -4.17 -4.99 20.23
C PRO A 262 -3.33 -5.73 21.27
N GLY A 263 -2.02 -5.48 21.27
CA GLY A 263 -1.05 -6.15 22.16
C GLY A 263 -0.67 -7.58 21.75
N GLY A 264 -1.26 -8.14 20.69
CA GLY A 264 -0.98 -9.46 20.18
C GLY A 264 0.38 -9.61 19.48
N ASP A 265 0.64 -10.84 19.02
CA ASP A 265 1.88 -11.26 18.35
C ASP A 265 1.69 -11.50 16.83
N ARG A 266 0.53 -11.16 16.28
CA ARG A 266 0.24 -11.22 14.83
C ARG A 266 0.46 -9.85 14.21
N ASN A 267 1.73 -9.45 14.17
CA ASN A 267 2.17 -8.10 13.78
C ASN A 267 2.92 -8.18 12.45
N TRP A 268 2.26 -8.65 11.39
CA TRP A 268 2.92 -8.98 10.13
C TRP A 268 3.35 -7.75 9.33
N ASP A 269 4.30 -7.97 8.42
CA ASP A 269 4.63 -7.00 7.39
C ASP A 269 3.68 -7.19 6.20
N TYR A 270 2.74 -6.26 6.03
CA TYR A 270 1.72 -6.30 4.98
C TYR A 270 2.12 -5.51 3.74
N ARG A 271 3.38 -5.03 3.64
CA ARG A 271 3.84 -4.15 2.54
C ARG A 271 4.09 -4.88 1.22
N TYR A 272 3.62 -6.11 1.11
CA TYR A 272 3.86 -7.03 0.02
C TYR A 272 2.57 -7.32 -0.76
N CYS A 273 2.73 -7.93 -1.93
CA CYS A 273 1.64 -8.33 -2.81
C CYS A 273 1.27 -9.79 -2.54
N TRP A 274 0.20 -10.03 -1.78
CA TRP A 274 -0.42 -11.35 -1.72
C TRP A 274 -1.26 -11.55 -2.96
N LEU A 275 -1.04 -12.66 -3.67
CA LEU A 275 -1.74 -12.94 -4.92
C LEU A 275 -3.27 -13.02 -4.72
N ARG A 276 -3.72 -13.55 -3.59
CA ARG A 276 -5.15 -13.61 -3.23
C ARG A 276 -5.74 -12.21 -3.06
N ASP A 277 -5.14 -11.42 -2.18
CA ASP A 277 -5.59 -10.07 -1.83
C ASP A 277 -5.58 -9.17 -3.07
N ALA A 278 -4.51 -9.25 -3.86
CA ALA A 278 -4.39 -8.57 -5.14
C ALA A 278 -5.49 -9.01 -6.12
N SER A 279 -5.75 -10.30 -6.26
CA SER A 279 -6.81 -10.82 -7.12
C SER A 279 -8.19 -10.27 -6.73
N TYR A 280 -8.50 -10.20 -5.43
CA TYR A 280 -9.78 -9.64 -4.97
C TYR A 280 -9.88 -8.13 -5.19
N GLY A 281 -8.85 -7.37 -4.82
CA GLY A 281 -8.83 -5.92 -4.99
C GLY A 281 -8.90 -5.50 -6.45
N ILE A 282 -8.13 -6.16 -7.32
CA ILE A 282 -8.14 -5.91 -8.76
C ILE A 282 -9.46 -6.33 -9.40
N ALA A 283 -10.02 -7.49 -9.04
CA ALA A 283 -11.35 -7.87 -9.51
C ALA A 283 -12.44 -6.89 -9.05
N ALA A 284 -12.30 -6.28 -7.87
CA ALA A 284 -13.22 -5.23 -7.41
C ALA A 284 -13.09 -3.95 -8.24
N LEU A 285 -11.87 -3.46 -8.49
CA LEU A 285 -11.62 -2.31 -9.38
C LEU A 285 -12.21 -2.56 -10.77
N PHE A 286 -11.96 -3.74 -11.32
CA PHE A 286 -12.42 -4.08 -12.65
C PHE A 286 -13.94 -4.18 -12.76
N ARG A 287 -14.60 -4.76 -11.75
CA ARG A 287 -16.08 -4.76 -11.65
C ARG A 287 -16.64 -3.33 -11.54
N ALA A 288 -15.89 -2.41 -10.95
CA ALA A 288 -16.26 -1.00 -10.82
C ALA A 288 -15.93 -0.15 -12.06
N GLY A 289 -15.29 -0.69 -13.10
CA GLY A 289 -15.04 -0.01 -14.37
C GLY A 289 -13.57 0.33 -14.67
N PHE A 290 -12.65 0.07 -13.75
CA PHE A 290 -11.23 0.38 -13.92
C PHE A 290 -10.50 -0.77 -14.62
N SER A 291 -10.16 -0.59 -15.90
CA SER A 291 -9.59 -1.65 -16.74
C SER A 291 -8.07 -1.74 -16.70
N GLN A 292 -7.36 -0.61 -16.58
CA GLN A 292 -5.91 -0.58 -16.71
C GLN A 292 -5.21 -1.37 -15.60
N GLU A 293 -5.60 -1.19 -14.35
CA GLU A 293 -5.00 -1.88 -13.20
C GLU A 293 -5.16 -3.40 -13.30
N ALA A 294 -6.28 -3.85 -13.88
CA ALA A 294 -6.51 -5.27 -14.13
C ALA A 294 -5.59 -5.83 -15.20
N VAL A 295 -5.40 -5.09 -16.30
CA VAL A 295 -4.48 -5.47 -17.37
C VAL A 295 -3.04 -5.55 -16.83
N ASP A 296 -2.61 -4.54 -16.07
CA ASP A 296 -1.26 -4.49 -15.50
C ASP A 296 -1.00 -5.67 -14.57
N PHE A 297 -1.94 -5.97 -13.65
CA PHE A 297 -1.82 -7.09 -12.72
C PHE A 297 -1.81 -8.45 -13.43
N ILE A 298 -2.65 -8.65 -14.44
CA ILE A 298 -2.68 -9.89 -15.23
C ILE A 298 -1.38 -10.07 -16.02
N ASN A 299 -0.85 -9.00 -16.61
CA ASN A 299 0.45 -9.03 -17.27
C ASN A 299 1.57 -9.38 -16.28
N TRP A 300 1.53 -8.81 -15.08
CA TRP A 300 2.49 -9.12 -14.02
C TRP A 300 2.45 -10.59 -13.60
N ILE A 301 1.27 -11.17 -13.38
CA ILE A 301 1.12 -12.61 -13.10
C ILE A 301 1.67 -13.45 -14.27
N ARG A 302 1.32 -13.09 -15.51
CA ARG A 302 1.80 -13.80 -16.70
C ARG A 302 3.32 -13.78 -16.75
N ASP A 303 3.96 -12.63 -16.60
CA ASP A 303 5.40 -12.51 -16.76
C ASP A 303 6.14 -13.31 -15.68
N ARG A 304 5.63 -13.30 -14.44
CA ARG A 304 6.15 -14.17 -13.36
C ARG A 304 5.96 -15.65 -13.61
N ALA A 305 4.90 -16.03 -14.34
CA ALA A 305 4.66 -17.41 -14.68
C ALA A 305 5.73 -18.01 -15.61
N TYR A 306 6.42 -17.16 -16.40
CA TYR A 306 7.42 -17.58 -17.38
C TYR A 306 8.88 -17.47 -16.91
N ASP A 307 9.17 -16.63 -15.91
CA ASP A 307 10.55 -16.39 -15.45
C ASP A 307 11.11 -17.48 -14.53
N HIS A 308 10.25 -18.31 -13.93
CA HIS A 308 10.62 -19.40 -13.03
C HIS A 308 9.97 -20.69 -13.52
N ASP A 309 10.45 -21.87 -13.09
CA ASP A 309 9.85 -23.20 -13.36
C ASP A 309 8.43 -23.39 -12.77
N PHE A 310 7.66 -22.30 -12.66
CA PHE A 310 6.29 -22.15 -12.20
C PHE A 310 6.00 -22.87 -10.88
N ALA A 311 6.67 -22.41 -9.84
CA ALA A 311 6.16 -22.51 -8.48
C ALA A 311 5.69 -21.11 -8.07
N MET A 312 4.42 -20.76 -8.36
CA MET A 312 3.87 -19.50 -7.86
C MET A 312 3.90 -19.50 -6.34
N GLN A 313 4.54 -18.48 -5.77
CA GLN A 313 4.46 -18.18 -4.34
C GLN A 313 3.14 -17.49 -4.03
N ILE A 314 2.77 -17.51 -2.77
CA ILE A 314 1.53 -16.88 -2.32
C ILE A 314 1.65 -15.36 -2.22
N LEU A 315 2.88 -14.85 -2.04
CA LEU A 315 3.16 -13.43 -1.84
C LEU A 315 4.54 -13.04 -2.39
N TYR A 316 4.65 -11.80 -2.86
CA TYR A 316 5.85 -11.25 -3.49
C TYR A 316 6.13 -9.83 -3.01
N ARG A 317 7.39 -9.39 -3.14
CA ARG A 317 7.70 -7.96 -3.09
C ARG A 317 6.98 -7.21 -4.19
N VAL A 318 6.85 -5.89 -4.06
CA VAL A 318 6.12 -5.06 -5.05
C VAL A 318 6.80 -5.01 -6.43
N ASP A 319 8.10 -5.33 -6.50
CA ASP A 319 8.84 -5.52 -7.74
C ASP A 319 8.71 -6.94 -8.33
N GLY A 320 8.10 -7.87 -7.60
CA GLY A 320 7.97 -9.27 -7.98
C GLY A 320 9.08 -10.19 -7.48
N ASP A 321 10.05 -9.69 -6.71
CA ASP A 321 11.06 -10.54 -6.09
C ASP A 321 10.41 -11.48 -5.04
N PRO A 322 10.61 -12.81 -5.15
CA PRO A 322 10.08 -13.79 -4.20
C PRO A 322 10.81 -13.83 -2.84
N HIS A 323 11.95 -13.15 -2.69
CA HIS A 323 12.77 -13.24 -1.49
C HIS A 323 12.33 -12.27 -0.39
N LEU A 324 11.75 -12.85 0.67
CA LEU A 324 11.09 -12.11 1.77
C LEU A 324 11.55 -12.60 3.16
N PRO A 325 12.85 -12.54 3.48
CA PRO A 325 13.36 -13.03 4.75
C PRO A 325 12.77 -12.22 5.91
N GLU A 326 12.22 -12.92 6.90
CA GLU A 326 11.70 -12.30 8.11
C GLU A 326 12.86 -11.91 9.04
N SER A 327 12.78 -10.71 9.63
CA SER A 327 13.69 -10.27 10.70
C SER A 327 12.98 -9.38 11.71
N PHE A 328 13.53 -9.30 12.92
CA PHE A 328 12.92 -8.58 14.03
C PHE A 328 13.64 -7.26 14.34
N LEU A 329 12.87 -6.24 14.68
CA LEU A 329 13.34 -4.91 15.08
C LEU A 329 13.24 -4.77 16.60
N GLU A 330 14.04 -5.53 17.34
CA GLU A 330 13.99 -5.62 18.82
C GLU A 330 14.18 -4.28 19.55
N HIS A 331 14.82 -3.33 18.86
CA HIS A 331 15.07 -2.00 19.38
C HIS A 331 13.77 -1.18 19.50
N LEU A 332 12.76 -1.41 18.66
CA LEU A 332 11.50 -0.64 18.66
C LEU A 332 10.51 -1.17 19.70
N ALA A 333 9.76 -0.27 20.33
CA ALA A 333 8.73 -0.62 21.31
C ALA A 333 7.60 -1.48 20.71
N GLY A 334 7.19 -1.16 19.48
CA GLY A 334 6.04 -1.75 18.79
C GLY A 334 4.77 -0.92 18.97
N TYR A 335 3.82 -1.09 18.04
CA TYR A 335 2.55 -0.37 18.09
C TYR A 335 1.82 -0.64 19.40
N GLU A 336 1.63 0.39 20.23
CA GLU A 336 1.06 0.27 21.59
C GLU A 336 1.76 -0.80 22.46
N GLY A 337 3.06 -1.04 22.21
CA GLY A 337 3.86 -2.05 22.92
C GLY A 337 3.72 -3.48 22.37
N ALA A 338 2.98 -3.69 21.28
CA ALA A 338 2.81 -5.00 20.66
C ALA A 338 4.12 -5.53 20.08
N ARG A 339 4.45 -6.79 20.38
CA ARG A 339 5.69 -7.45 19.97
C ARG A 339 5.43 -8.84 19.38
N PRO A 340 6.32 -9.34 18.50
CA PRO A 340 7.51 -8.68 17.99
C PRO A 340 7.21 -7.70 16.84
N VAL A 341 8.05 -6.67 16.71
CA VAL A 341 8.12 -5.83 15.51
C VAL A 341 8.95 -6.58 14.47
N ARG A 342 8.35 -6.91 13.33
CA ARG A 342 8.98 -7.70 12.26
C ARG A 342 8.94 -6.99 10.91
N ILE A 343 9.90 -7.32 10.06
CA ILE A 343 9.92 -6.92 8.65
C ILE A 343 10.17 -8.17 7.81
N GLY A 344 9.72 -8.19 6.57
CA GLY A 344 9.65 -9.44 5.82
C GLY A 344 8.44 -10.29 6.21
N ASN A 345 8.22 -11.38 5.49
CA ASN A 345 7.09 -12.24 5.79
C ASN A 345 7.38 -13.70 5.45
N ARG A 346 7.40 -14.54 6.48
CA ARG A 346 7.65 -15.98 6.36
C ARG A 346 6.56 -16.75 5.61
N ALA A 347 5.38 -16.16 5.43
CA ALA A 347 4.31 -16.78 4.66
C ALA A 347 4.73 -17.04 3.20
N SER A 348 5.78 -16.37 2.69
CA SER A 348 6.39 -16.65 1.39
C SER A 348 6.79 -18.12 1.19
N GLY A 349 7.10 -18.85 2.26
CA GLY A 349 7.39 -20.29 2.23
C GLY A 349 6.20 -21.21 2.52
N GLN A 350 5.00 -20.67 2.75
CA GLN A 350 3.81 -21.46 3.06
C GLN A 350 3.15 -22.02 1.80
N ARG A 351 2.38 -23.10 2.00
CA ARG A 351 1.50 -23.66 0.97
C ARG A 351 0.08 -23.18 1.25
N GLN A 352 -0.48 -22.39 0.36
CA GLN A 352 -1.89 -21.97 0.42
C GLN A 352 -2.52 -22.22 -0.95
N LEU A 353 -3.50 -23.13 -0.99
CA LEU A 353 -4.05 -23.62 -2.25
C LEU A 353 -5.10 -22.68 -2.84
N ASP A 354 -5.68 -21.82 -2.02
CA ASP A 354 -6.73 -20.89 -2.41
C ASP A 354 -6.24 -19.80 -3.38
N VAL A 355 -4.96 -19.45 -3.30
CA VAL A 355 -4.29 -18.49 -4.18
C VAL A 355 -4.50 -18.81 -5.66
N PHE A 356 -4.39 -20.09 -6.06
CA PHE A 356 -4.54 -20.48 -7.46
C PHE A 356 -5.96 -20.23 -7.97
N GLY A 357 -6.97 -20.56 -7.15
CA GLY A 357 -8.36 -20.27 -7.47
C GLY A 357 -8.66 -18.78 -7.55
N ALA A 358 -8.10 -17.98 -6.65
CA ALA A 358 -8.27 -16.52 -6.67
C ALA A 358 -7.71 -15.90 -7.97
N VAL A 359 -6.53 -16.36 -8.40
CA VAL A 359 -5.89 -15.90 -9.64
C VAL A 359 -6.71 -16.28 -10.87
N ILE A 360 -7.14 -17.53 -11.00
CA ILE A 360 -7.95 -17.97 -12.16
C ILE A 360 -9.33 -17.29 -12.14
N ASP A 361 -9.97 -17.10 -10.99
CA ASP A 361 -11.22 -16.34 -10.91
C ASP A 361 -11.02 -14.90 -11.37
N CYS A 362 -9.92 -14.24 -10.97
CA CYS A 362 -9.60 -12.90 -11.46
C CYS A 362 -9.50 -12.87 -12.99
N MET A 363 -8.86 -13.86 -13.62
CA MET A 363 -8.78 -13.98 -15.07
C MET A 363 -10.15 -14.26 -15.73
N ALA A 364 -11.01 -15.04 -15.07
CA ALA A 364 -12.38 -15.27 -15.52
C ALA A 364 -13.28 -14.02 -15.40
N VAL A 365 -13.07 -13.19 -14.36
CA VAL A 365 -13.72 -11.88 -14.25
C VAL A 365 -13.23 -10.98 -15.39
N TYR A 366 -11.91 -10.95 -15.64
CA TYR A 366 -11.30 -10.20 -16.74
C TYR A 366 -11.93 -10.53 -18.11
N GLN A 367 -12.01 -11.81 -18.46
CA GLN A 367 -12.59 -12.26 -19.73
C GLN A 367 -14.08 -11.90 -19.84
N ARG A 368 -14.87 -12.09 -18.77
CA ARG A 368 -16.32 -11.78 -18.77
C ARG A 368 -16.67 -10.31 -19.02
N LYS A 369 -15.72 -9.38 -18.85
CA LYS A 369 -15.93 -7.95 -19.12
C LYS A 369 -15.26 -7.50 -20.42
N GLY A 370 -14.88 -8.43 -21.29
CA GLY A 370 -14.30 -8.14 -22.61
C GLY A 370 -12.77 -8.13 -22.64
N GLY A 371 -12.11 -8.56 -21.56
CA GLY A 371 -10.66 -8.78 -21.55
C GLY A 371 -10.25 -9.91 -22.50
N PHE A 372 -9.13 -9.73 -23.21
CA PHE A 372 -8.63 -10.73 -24.15
C PHE A 372 -7.68 -11.73 -23.48
N ILE A 373 -8.03 -13.02 -23.54
CA ILE A 373 -7.15 -14.11 -23.09
C ILE A 373 -6.23 -14.52 -24.24
N SER A 374 -5.02 -13.98 -24.24
CA SER A 374 -3.97 -14.36 -25.20
C SER A 374 -3.53 -15.82 -25.04
N THR A 375 -2.91 -16.40 -26.05
CA THR A 375 -2.31 -17.76 -25.98
C THR A 375 -1.33 -17.91 -24.82
N LYS A 376 -0.51 -16.88 -24.54
CA LYS A 376 0.42 -16.89 -23.40
C LYS A 376 -0.33 -16.94 -22.07
N LEU A 377 -1.38 -16.14 -21.94
CA LEU A 377 -2.19 -16.14 -20.71
C LEU A 377 -2.98 -17.45 -20.56
N TRP A 378 -3.49 -18.02 -21.65
CA TRP A 378 -4.11 -19.34 -21.65
C TRP A 378 -3.17 -20.41 -21.11
N HIS A 379 -1.92 -20.43 -21.57
CA HIS A 379 -0.94 -21.42 -21.10
C HIS A 379 -0.70 -21.34 -19.59
N VAL A 380 -0.73 -20.13 -19.00
CA VAL A 380 -0.67 -19.96 -17.54
C VAL A 380 -1.91 -20.54 -16.85
N ILE A 381 -3.10 -20.25 -17.38
CA ILE A 381 -4.38 -20.78 -16.85
C ILE A 381 -4.40 -22.31 -16.91
N GLU A 382 -4.04 -22.88 -18.07
CA GLU A 382 -4.00 -24.31 -18.34
C GLU A 382 -3.04 -25.03 -17.39
N ARG A 383 -1.79 -24.54 -17.29
CA ARG A 383 -0.78 -25.09 -16.38
C ARG A 383 -1.22 -25.04 -14.93
N LEU A 384 -1.89 -23.96 -14.51
CA LEU A 384 -2.43 -23.85 -13.16
C LEU A 384 -3.54 -24.87 -12.92
N ALA A 385 -4.52 -24.92 -13.81
CA ALA A 385 -5.69 -25.79 -13.71
C ALA A 385 -5.28 -27.27 -13.67
N ASP A 386 -4.33 -27.68 -14.52
CA ASP A 386 -3.80 -29.04 -14.56
C ASP A 386 -3.18 -29.49 -13.23
N GLY A 387 -2.51 -28.58 -12.52
CA GLY A 387 -1.89 -28.87 -11.23
C GLY A 387 -2.88 -28.93 -10.06
N ILE A 388 -4.10 -28.37 -10.19
CA ILE A 388 -5.05 -28.24 -9.07
C ILE A 388 -5.40 -29.59 -8.46
N TRP A 389 -5.65 -30.60 -9.29
CA TRP A 389 -6.10 -31.90 -8.79
C TRP A 389 -5.08 -32.54 -7.85
N GLU A 390 -3.82 -32.58 -8.25
CA GLU A 390 -2.74 -33.13 -7.42
C GLU A 390 -2.54 -32.29 -6.15
N LEU A 391 -2.49 -30.96 -6.29
CA LEU A 391 -2.34 -30.03 -5.18
C LEU A 391 -3.49 -30.13 -4.16
N SER A 392 -4.72 -30.34 -4.64
CA SER A 392 -5.90 -30.45 -3.81
C SER A 392 -5.92 -31.68 -2.91
N ARG A 393 -5.06 -32.67 -3.15
CA ARG A 393 -4.94 -33.86 -2.30
C ARG A 393 -4.02 -33.66 -1.10
N GLU A 394 -3.31 -32.55 -1.06
CA GLU A 394 -2.38 -32.22 0.03
C GLU A 394 -3.04 -31.27 1.04
N PRO A 395 -2.68 -31.36 2.33
CA PRO A 395 -3.06 -30.36 3.32
C PRO A 395 -2.26 -29.06 3.12
N ASP A 396 -2.82 -27.94 3.59
CA ASP A 396 -2.22 -26.61 3.42
C ASP A 396 -2.30 -25.76 4.69
N ASN A 397 -1.80 -24.53 4.63
CA ASN A 397 -1.77 -23.58 5.75
C ASN A 397 -3.06 -22.77 5.89
N GLY A 398 -4.00 -22.89 4.92
CA GLY A 398 -5.27 -22.17 4.90
C GLY A 398 -5.11 -20.66 4.66
N ILE A 399 -6.26 -19.97 4.48
CA ILE A 399 -6.30 -18.51 4.24
C ILE A 399 -5.75 -17.68 5.42
N TRP A 400 -5.79 -18.23 6.63
CA TRP A 400 -5.32 -17.58 7.86
C TRP A 400 -3.85 -17.91 8.21
N GLU A 401 -3.13 -18.54 7.29
CA GLU A 401 -1.66 -18.71 7.38
C GLU A 401 -1.22 -19.46 8.64
N PHE A 402 -1.99 -20.48 9.05
CA PHE A 402 -1.78 -21.20 10.31
C PHE A 402 -0.36 -21.77 10.41
N GLN A 403 0.24 -21.62 11.59
CA GLN A 403 1.65 -21.96 11.86
C GLN A 403 1.86 -23.40 12.37
N GLY A 404 0.77 -24.16 12.53
CA GLY A 404 0.78 -25.53 13.01
C GLY A 404 0.79 -26.56 11.88
N GLU A 405 0.34 -27.77 12.24
CA GLU A 405 0.14 -28.85 11.26
C GLU A 405 -0.82 -28.38 10.15
N ARG A 406 -0.43 -28.65 8.90
CA ARG A 406 -1.27 -28.38 7.73
C ARG A 406 -2.52 -29.25 7.77
N LYS A 407 -3.65 -28.72 7.33
CA LYS A 407 -4.93 -29.45 7.32
C LYS A 407 -5.61 -29.37 5.95
N HIS A 408 -6.60 -30.22 5.74
CA HIS A 408 -7.52 -30.05 4.61
C HIS A 408 -8.53 -28.95 4.95
N HIS A 409 -8.15 -27.71 4.70
CA HIS A 409 -9.04 -26.57 4.93
C HIS A 409 -10.17 -26.53 3.89
N THR A 410 -11.41 -26.50 4.35
CA THR A 410 -12.61 -26.46 3.49
C THR A 410 -12.57 -25.30 2.51
N HIS A 411 -12.13 -24.13 2.98
CA HIS A 411 -11.94 -22.94 2.15
C HIS A 411 -10.94 -23.19 1.01
N SER A 412 -9.79 -23.80 1.32
CA SER A 412 -8.75 -24.10 0.32
C SER A 412 -9.26 -25.07 -0.74
N LYS A 413 -10.01 -26.12 -0.35
CA LYS A 413 -10.61 -27.07 -1.30
C LYS A 413 -11.69 -26.43 -2.15
N LEU A 414 -12.51 -25.55 -1.56
CA LEU A 414 -13.49 -24.77 -2.32
C LEU A 414 -12.80 -23.92 -3.39
N TRP A 415 -11.68 -23.26 -3.08
CA TRP A 415 -10.95 -22.49 -4.07
C TRP A 415 -10.23 -23.33 -5.12
N CYS A 416 -9.78 -24.55 -4.79
CA CYS A 416 -9.36 -25.52 -5.81
C CYS A 416 -10.52 -25.88 -6.76
N TRP A 417 -11.73 -26.10 -6.23
CA TRP A 417 -12.91 -26.33 -7.05
C TRP A 417 -13.23 -25.12 -7.94
N VAL A 418 -13.20 -23.90 -7.38
CA VAL A 418 -13.38 -22.65 -8.13
C VAL A 418 -12.34 -22.54 -9.25
N ALA A 419 -11.07 -22.87 -8.99
CA ALA A 419 -10.02 -22.83 -9.99
C ALA A 419 -10.40 -23.64 -11.24
N LEU A 420 -10.83 -24.90 -11.06
CA LEU A 420 -11.26 -25.77 -12.15
C LEU A 420 -12.54 -25.26 -12.82
N ASP A 421 -13.55 -24.86 -12.04
CA ASP A 421 -14.82 -24.35 -12.57
C ASP A 421 -14.63 -23.09 -13.44
N ARG A 422 -13.70 -22.20 -13.04
CA ARG A 422 -13.32 -21.03 -13.82
C ARG A 422 -12.48 -21.40 -15.06
N ALA A 423 -11.55 -22.35 -14.95
CA ALA A 423 -10.78 -22.84 -16.09
C ALA A 423 -11.70 -23.49 -17.15
N ILE A 424 -12.69 -24.29 -16.74
CA ILE A 424 -13.73 -24.87 -17.60
C ILE A 424 -14.54 -23.76 -18.30
N THR A 425 -14.94 -22.73 -17.56
CA THR A 425 -15.68 -21.59 -18.11
C THR A 425 -14.86 -20.87 -19.19
N LEU A 426 -13.57 -20.63 -18.90
CA LEU A 426 -12.64 -19.99 -19.82
C LEU A 426 -12.38 -20.87 -21.06
N ALA A 427 -12.13 -22.18 -20.88
CA ALA A 427 -11.95 -23.15 -21.97
C ALA A 427 -13.09 -23.11 -22.99
N LYS A 428 -14.33 -23.16 -22.50
CA LYS A 428 -15.54 -23.08 -23.33
C LYS A 428 -15.65 -21.74 -24.04
N GLY A 429 -15.30 -20.64 -23.37
CA GLY A 429 -15.35 -19.29 -23.93
C GLY A 429 -14.25 -18.99 -24.95
N THR A 430 -13.08 -19.63 -24.85
CA THR A 430 -11.95 -19.42 -25.78
C THR A 430 -11.79 -20.51 -26.83
N GLY A 431 -12.52 -21.62 -26.72
CA GLY A 431 -12.40 -22.79 -27.60
C GLY A 431 -11.22 -23.71 -27.29
N ASN A 432 -10.49 -23.47 -26.18
CA ASN A 432 -9.35 -24.31 -25.77
C ASN A 432 -9.85 -25.48 -24.91
N THR A 433 -10.42 -26.51 -25.55
CA THR A 433 -11.16 -27.58 -24.86
C THR A 433 -10.37 -28.88 -24.68
N SER A 434 -9.05 -28.88 -24.91
CA SER A 434 -8.19 -30.08 -24.85
C SER A 434 -8.23 -30.80 -23.49
N HIS A 435 -8.33 -30.06 -22.38
CA HIS A 435 -8.31 -30.60 -21.01
C HIS A 435 -9.69 -30.57 -20.34
N LEU A 436 -10.74 -30.17 -21.09
CA LEU A 436 -12.05 -29.82 -20.54
C LEU A 436 -12.69 -30.99 -19.77
N GLU A 437 -12.71 -32.19 -20.36
CA GLU A 437 -13.31 -33.38 -19.75
C GLU A 437 -12.61 -33.75 -18.43
N THR A 438 -11.27 -33.70 -18.42
CA THR A 438 -10.47 -33.96 -17.22
C THR A 438 -10.80 -32.98 -16.09
N TRP A 439 -10.84 -31.68 -16.37
CA TRP A 439 -11.17 -30.68 -15.36
C TRP A 439 -12.60 -30.82 -14.86
N GLU A 440 -13.57 -31.16 -15.71
CA GLU A 440 -14.97 -31.40 -15.31
C GLU A 440 -15.10 -32.57 -14.34
N GLN A 441 -14.40 -33.68 -14.60
CA GLN A 441 -14.35 -34.84 -13.70
C GLN A 441 -13.71 -34.49 -12.35
N GLN A 442 -12.58 -33.79 -12.37
CA GLN A 442 -11.86 -33.37 -11.16
C GLN A 442 -12.68 -32.38 -10.32
N ALA A 443 -13.36 -31.42 -10.96
CA ALA A 443 -14.24 -30.47 -10.28
C ALA A 443 -15.44 -31.19 -9.64
N ALA A 444 -16.06 -32.15 -10.33
CA ALA A 444 -17.13 -32.95 -9.77
C ALA A 444 -16.68 -33.75 -8.53
N ALA A 445 -15.48 -34.34 -8.59
CA ALA A 445 -14.90 -35.07 -7.46
C ALA A 445 -14.58 -34.16 -6.27
N LEU A 446 -13.99 -32.98 -6.49
CA LEU A 446 -13.73 -32.02 -5.42
C LEU A 446 -15.01 -31.52 -4.76
N ARG A 447 -16.06 -31.24 -5.55
CA ARG A 447 -17.36 -30.87 -5.01
C ARG A 447 -17.93 -31.96 -4.09
N ALA A 448 -17.90 -33.21 -4.55
CA ALA A 448 -18.36 -34.34 -3.76
C ALA A 448 -17.54 -34.51 -2.47
N GLU A 449 -16.22 -34.31 -2.52
CA GLU A 449 -15.37 -34.34 -1.33
C GLU A 449 -15.76 -33.25 -0.33
N ILE A 450 -15.94 -32.01 -0.78
CA ILE A 450 -16.32 -30.88 0.09
C ILE A 450 -17.68 -31.16 0.73
N GLU A 451 -18.70 -31.51 -0.07
CA GLU A 451 -20.07 -31.75 0.41
C GLU A 451 -20.15 -32.91 1.41
N THR A 452 -19.26 -33.90 1.32
CA THR A 452 -19.28 -35.09 2.19
C THR A 452 -18.35 -34.99 3.40
N ARG A 453 -17.12 -34.51 3.22
CA ARG A 453 -16.08 -34.53 4.28
C ARG A 453 -16.09 -33.28 5.14
N SER A 454 -16.45 -32.13 4.57
CA SER A 454 -16.42 -30.86 5.30
C SER A 454 -17.76 -30.49 5.94
N TRP A 455 -18.85 -31.18 5.60
CA TRP A 455 -20.16 -30.95 6.20
C TRP A 455 -20.30 -31.63 7.57
N ASN A 456 -20.70 -30.87 8.58
CA ASN A 456 -21.06 -31.41 9.90
C ASN A 456 -22.58 -31.43 10.07
N PRO A 457 -23.24 -32.60 9.96
CA PRO A 457 -24.70 -32.69 10.05
C PRO A 457 -25.24 -32.45 11.46
N LYS A 458 -24.42 -32.57 12.51
CA LYS A 458 -24.85 -32.32 13.89
C LYS A 458 -25.04 -30.82 14.16
N ILE A 459 -24.21 -29.99 13.54
CA ILE A 459 -24.23 -28.53 13.70
C ILE A 459 -25.02 -27.87 12.56
N GLY A 460 -25.11 -28.53 11.39
CA GLY A 460 -25.74 -27.97 10.20
C GLY A 460 -24.86 -26.92 9.51
N ALA A 461 -23.54 -27.14 9.50
CA ALA A 461 -22.57 -26.19 8.94
C ALA A 461 -21.34 -26.91 8.36
N PHE A 462 -20.66 -26.23 7.43
CA PHE A 462 -19.33 -26.64 6.97
C PHE A 462 -18.27 -26.33 8.03
N THR A 463 -17.34 -27.26 8.26
CA THR A 463 -16.24 -27.10 9.20
C THR A 463 -15.08 -26.29 8.60
N GLN A 464 -14.21 -25.76 9.45
CA GLN A 464 -13.00 -25.03 9.00
C GLN A 464 -12.01 -25.95 8.28
N ALA A 465 -11.89 -27.19 8.75
CA ALA A 465 -11.05 -28.25 8.20
C ALA A 465 -11.63 -29.62 8.57
N TYR A 466 -11.16 -30.67 7.91
CA TYR A 466 -11.58 -32.06 8.12
C TYR A 466 -10.43 -33.07 8.03
#